data_AF-A0A662VBR6-F1
#
_entry.id   AF-A0A662VBR6-F1
#
_cell.length_a   1.000
_cell.length_b   1.000
_cell.length_c   1.000
_cell.angle_alpha   90.00
_cell.angle_beta   90.00
_cell.angle_gamma   90.00
#
_symmetry.space_group_name_H-M   'P 1'
#
loop_
_entity.id
_entity.type
_entity.pdbx_description
1 polymer ?
#
loop_
_entity_poly.entity_id
_entity_poly.type
_entity_poly.pdbx_seq_one_letter_code
_entity_poly.pdbx_strand_id
1 'polypeptide(L)'
;MRERLISITVLLLLVLGMFSYIPLITAESQPGVSEEGKGEEIVKVLTLTIEKVKELFKSWGLPEDDPAWNELKALEDEVSAVSELVSEEKYVEAKLKVKEILTTLSELVKDVASRLGKDVELSGFGKRIRRLLILIKIIKRAIDRLELIARRLNITEALELLNEAKSKLLDAIEALLSGRFIEARQLLREAIELVKEARRVIYESLIDIIRERLSAKINGLIERIENEEQALDEAVEFLNSKNLTEVASAVEVLKGKLNTLRESLSNVLENASSIRVLIHAYKEGVKAYVKINKDLKVIKDFLTAAREFVEEVYIKTGKLIKGLRYIANTSTTLDEEDLILINETIDNVINVREGVHGLITAIAQCNNESIDEIHNGIVASIDDAVSNLEVLKNEVVNEPNATKIITFINRSIDGLNYLKVAIDRVIDLGTKFIKFITWINELE
;
A
#
# COMPACT_ATOMS: atom_id res chain seq x y z
N MET A 1 41.66 42.96 -28.10
CA MET A 1 40.45 42.10 -28.06
C MET A 1 40.81 40.61 -28.00
N ARG A 2 41.76 40.13 -28.84
CA ARG A 2 42.27 38.75 -28.85
C ARG A 2 42.91 38.28 -27.53
N GLU A 3 43.78 39.08 -26.92
CA GLU A 3 44.42 38.76 -25.61
C GLU A 3 43.43 38.64 -24.46
N ARG A 4 42.38 39.48 -24.43
CA ARG A 4 41.30 39.39 -23.44
C ARG A 4 40.52 38.09 -23.60
N LEU A 5 40.27 37.66 -24.84
CA LEU A 5 39.54 36.42 -25.13
C LEU A 5 40.33 35.17 -24.72
N ILE A 6 41.64 35.14 -25.00
CA ILE A 6 42.55 34.04 -24.60
C ILE A 6 42.66 33.95 -23.07
N SER A 7 42.85 35.09 -22.38
CA SER A 7 42.89 35.15 -20.90
C SER A 7 41.60 34.62 -20.27
N ILE A 8 40.46 34.93 -20.89
CA ILE A 8 39.13 34.52 -20.47
C ILE A 8 38.91 33.01 -20.67
N THR A 9 39.33 32.44 -21.81
CA THR A 9 39.25 31.00 -22.08
C THR A 9 40.15 30.20 -21.14
N VAL A 10 41.36 30.68 -20.86
CA VAL A 10 42.29 30.07 -19.90
C VAL A 10 41.68 30.06 -18.49
N LEU A 11 41.17 31.19 -18.02
CA LEU A 11 40.49 31.28 -16.72
C LEU A 11 39.29 30.36 -16.62
N LEU A 12 38.55 30.22 -17.70
CA LEU A 12 37.39 29.37 -17.77
C LEU A 12 37.78 27.90 -17.71
N LEU A 13 38.79 27.45 -18.45
CA LEU A 13 39.35 26.11 -18.35
C LEU A 13 39.91 25.79 -16.94
N LEU A 14 40.61 26.74 -16.33
CA LEU A 14 41.10 26.63 -14.95
C LEU A 14 39.96 26.50 -13.94
N VAL A 15 38.90 27.32 -14.06
CA VAL A 15 37.72 27.23 -13.20
C VAL A 15 36.96 25.93 -13.45
N LEU A 16 36.77 25.53 -14.71
CA LEU A 16 36.08 24.31 -15.11
C LEU A 16 36.75 23.05 -14.56
N GLY A 17 38.08 22.97 -14.65
CA GLY A 17 38.79 21.81 -14.16
C GLY A 17 39.08 21.85 -12.65
N MET A 18 39.17 23.02 -11.99
CA MET A 18 39.08 23.11 -10.52
C MET A 18 37.74 22.55 -10.00
N PHE A 19 36.66 22.72 -10.77
CA PHE A 19 35.37 22.12 -10.50
C PHE A 19 35.18 20.73 -11.09
N SER A 20 36.23 20.07 -11.62
CA SER A 20 36.41 18.61 -11.85
C SER A 20 35.23 17.75 -12.36
N TYR A 21 34.15 18.37 -12.82
CA TYR A 21 32.90 17.74 -13.24
C TYR A 21 32.63 18.01 -14.71
N ILE A 22 33.27 18.99 -15.36
CA ILE A 22 32.91 19.36 -16.74
C ILE A 22 33.45 18.36 -17.78
N PRO A 23 34.71 17.88 -17.70
CA PRO A 23 35.17 16.77 -18.54
C PRO A 23 34.37 15.49 -18.27
N LEU A 24 33.95 15.29 -17.00
CA LEU A 24 33.05 14.20 -16.61
C LEU A 24 31.64 14.39 -17.21
N ILE A 25 31.15 15.62 -17.32
CA ILE A 25 29.83 15.95 -17.87
C ILE A 25 29.84 15.79 -19.38
N THR A 26 30.86 16.28 -20.11
CA THR A 26 30.96 16.08 -21.56
C THR A 26 31.05 14.60 -21.91
N ALA A 27 31.79 13.81 -21.11
CA ALA A 27 31.95 12.37 -21.32
C ALA A 27 30.77 11.51 -20.84
N GLU A 28 30.05 11.87 -19.76
CA GLU A 28 28.81 11.18 -19.34
C GLU A 28 27.61 11.48 -20.24
N SER A 29 27.68 12.53 -21.07
CA SER A 29 26.55 12.96 -21.90
C SER A 29 26.59 12.44 -23.33
N GLN A 30 27.73 11.93 -23.78
CA GLN A 30 27.86 11.27 -25.08
C GLN A 30 27.40 9.80 -24.95
N PRO A 31 26.29 9.41 -25.59
CA PRO A 31 25.83 8.03 -25.56
C PRO A 31 26.88 7.12 -26.23
N GLY A 32 27.34 6.08 -25.52
CA GLY A 32 28.26 5.05 -26.04
C GLY A 32 29.74 5.19 -25.63
N VAL A 33 30.10 6.14 -24.78
CA VAL A 33 31.50 6.31 -24.31
C VAL A 33 31.78 5.37 -23.13
N SER A 34 32.72 4.44 -23.30
CA SER A 34 33.25 3.57 -22.23
C SER A 34 33.92 4.39 -21.13
N GLU A 35 34.16 3.80 -19.95
CA GLU A 35 34.85 4.53 -18.86
C GLU A 35 36.25 5.02 -19.29
N GLU A 36 36.95 4.26 -20.12
CA GLU A 36 38.21 4.66 -20.78
C GLU A 36 38.07 5.98 -21.56
N GLY A 37 36.99 6.14 -22.35
CA GLY A 37 36.76 7.37 -23.12
C GLY A 37 36.42 8.60 -22.25
N LYS A 38 36.00 8.40 -20.99
CA LYS A 38 35.81 9.49 -20.02
C LYS A 38 37.13 10.01 -19.46
N GLY A 39 38.08 9.09 -19.29
CA GLY A 39 39.42 9.39 -18.84
C GLY A 39 40.24 10.17 -19.86
N GLU A 40 40.15 9.81 -21.14
CA GLU A 40 40.84 10.50 -22.23
C GLU A 40 40.42 11.97 -22.35
N GLU A 41 39.13 12.28 -22.15
CA GLU A 41 38.63 13.66 -22.24
C GLU A 41 39.11 14.53 -21.07
N ILE A 42 39.33 13.94 -19.87
CA ILE A 42 39.96 14.64 -18.73
C ILE A 42 41.39 15.06 -19.09
N VAL A 43 42.17 14.13 -19.63
CA VAL A 43 43.56 14.37 -20.04
C VAL A 43 43.60 15.43 -21.14
N LYS A 44 42.75 15.31 -22.15
CA LYS A 44 42.65 16.26 -23.26
C LYS A 44 42.31 17.68 -22.80
N VAL A 45 41.35 17.85 -21.89
CA VAL A 45 41.02 19.17 -21.34
C VAL A 45 42.20 19.75 -20.56
N LEU A 46 42.90 18.92 -19.79
CA LEU A 46 44.08 19.35 -19.04
C LEU A 46 45.20 19.80 -19.98
N THR A 47 45.55 18.99 -20.98
CA THR A 47 46.55 19.32 -22.02
C THR A 47 46.19 20.62 -22.73
N LEU A 48 44.94 20.78 -23.16
CA LEU A 48 44.48 21.97 -23.88
C LEU A 48 44.49 23.21 -22.99
N THR A 49 44.26 23.05 -21.68
CA THR A 49 44.40 24.14 -20.69
C THR A 49 45.85 24.62 -20.61
N ILE A 50 46.80 23.68 -20.51
CA ILE A 50 48.24 23.96 -20.48
C ILE A 50 48.67 24.67 -21.77
N GLU A 51 48.26 24.15 -22.94
CA GLU A 51 48.54 24.77 -24.24
C GLU A 51 48.02 26.21 -24.31
N LYS A 52 46.81 26.46 -23.82
CA LYS A 52 46.24 27.82 -23.81
C LYS A 52 46.97 28.75 -22.84
N VAL A 53 47.52 28.23 -21.75
CA VAL A 53 48.38 29.01 -20.84
C VAL A 53 49.72 29.33 -21.49
N LYS A 54 50.31 28.39 -22.24
CA LYS A 54 51.49 28.65 -23.07
C LYS A 54 51.22 29.74 -24.11
N GLU A 55 50.11 29.67 -24.82
CA GLU A 55 49.69 30.72 -25.77
C GLU A 55 49.51 32.07 -25.07
N LEU A 56 48.94 32.06 -23.86
CA LEU A 56 48.72 33.26 -23.06
C LEU A 56 50.05 33.92 -22.65
N PHE A 57 50.99 33.15 -22.10
CA PHE A 57 52.32 33.65 -21.71
C PHE A 57 53.09 34.21 -22.91
N LYS A 58 53.03 33.53 -24.07
CA LYS A 58 53.58 34.07 -25.33
C LYS A 58 52.92 35.38 -25.72
N SER A 59 51.59 35.48 -25.62
CA SER A 59 50.85 36.70 -25.95
C SER A 59 51.14 37.86 -25.01
N TRP A 60 51.52 37.56 -23.77
CA TRP A 60 51.94 38.57 -22.79
C TRP A 60 53.41 38.98 -22.95
N GLY A 61 54.15 38.34 -23.85
CA GLY A 61 55.56 38.60 -24.08
C GLY A 61 56.45 38.14 -22.92
N LEU A 62 56.05 37.09 -22.19
CA LEU A 62 56.85 36.53 -21.11
C LEU A 62 58.18 36.00 -21.69
N PRO A 63 59.35 36.49 -21.23
CA PRO A 63 60.65 36.01 -21.70
C PRO A 63 60.80 34.49 -21.53
N GLU A 64 61.43 33.81 -22.49
CA GLU A 64 61.57 32.33 -22.46
C GLU A 64 62.45 31.81 -21.31
N ASP A 65 63.28 32.68 -20.73
CA ASP A 65 64.10 32.41 -19.55
C ASP A 65 63.37 32.65 -18.22
N ASP A 66 62.10 33.08 -18.24
CA ASP A 66 61.32 33.26 -17.01
C ASP A 66 61.06 31.91 -16.31
N PRO A 67 61.25 31.82 -14.97
CA PRO A 67 61.01 30.60 -14.21
C PRO A 67 59.61 29.99 -14.40
N ALA A 68 58.60 30.78 -14.74
CA ALA A 68 57.25 30.29 -14.97
C ALA A 68 57.14 29.34 -16.17
N TRP A 69 58.04 29.41 -17.15
CA TRP A 69 58.10 28.43 -18.25
C TRP A 69 58.54 27.05 -17.77
N ASN A 70 59.48 26.99 -16.81
CA ASN A 70 59.95 25.74 -16.22
C ASN A 70 58.86 25.11 -15.34
N GLU A 71 58.13 25.94 -14.59
CA GLU A 71 57.01 25.48 -13.75
C GLU A 71 55.83 24.98 -14.62
N LEU A 72 55.52 25.67 -15.72
CA LEU A 72 54.49 25.22 -16.66
C LEU A 72 54.87 23.91 -17.36
N LYS A 73 56.17 23.69 -17.64
CA LYS A 73 56.68 22.43 -18.19
C LYS A 73 56.60 21.28 -17.17
N ALA A 74 56.92 21.54 -15.90
CA ALA A 74 56.75 20.55 -14.85
C ALA A 74 55.27 20.11 -14.70
N LEU A 75 54.33 21.06 -14.77
CA LEU A 75 52.89 20.76 -14.75
C LEU A 75 52.42 19.99 -15.99
N GLU A 76 53.05 20.19 -17.15
CA GLU A 76 52.81 19.42 -18.37
C GLU A 76 53.29 17.97 -18.21
N ASP A 77 54.48 17.76 -17.62
CA ASP A 77 55.01 16.42 -17.37
C ASP A 77 54.13 15.64 -16.36
N GLU A 78 53.47 16.34 -15.43
CA GLU A 78 52.50 15.75 -14.51
C GLU A 78 51.19 15.29 -15.17
N VAL A 79 50.89 15.69 -16.41
CA VAL A 79 49.72 15.21 -17.16
C VAL A 79 49.81 13.71 -17.42
N SER A 80 51.03 13.18 -17.64
CA SER A 80 51.26 11.75 -17.83
C SER A 80 50.86 10.93 -16.60
N ALA A 81 51.05 11.46 -15.39
CA ALA A 81 50.59 10.83 -14.15
C ALA A 81 49.05 10.79 -14.05
N VAL A 82 48.36 11.82 -14.58
CA VAL A 82 46.89 11.80 -14.67
C VAL A 82 46.42 10.76 -15.69
N SER A 83 47.10 10.64 -16.84
CA SER A 83 46.81 9.62 -17.86
C SER A 83 46.99 8.20 -17.33
N GLU A 84 48.04 7.95 -16.54
CA GLU A 84 48.27 6.66 -15.89
C GLU A 84 47.15 6.34 -14.89
N LEU A 85 46.79 7.27 -14.00
CA LEU A 85 45.69 7.09 -13.04
C LEU A 85 44.34 6.83 -13.72
N VAL A 86 44.12 7.47 -14.88
CA VAL A 86 42.96 7.22 -15.73
C VAL A 86 42.98 5.81 -16.31
N SER A 87 44.12 5.36 -16.85
CA SER A 87 44.28 4.02 -17.43
C SER A 87 44.16 2.89 -16.40
N GLU A 88 44.47 3.20 -15.13
CA GLU A 88 44.29 2.29 -13.99
C GLU A 88 42.88 2.35 -13.37
N GLU A 89 41.93 3.06 -13.99
CA GLU A 89 40.55 3.26 -13.51
C GLU A 89 40.45 3.93 -12.13
N LYS A 90 41.51 4.61 -11.66
CA LYS A 90 41.55 5.33 -10.38
C LYS A 90 40.99 6.75 -10.50
N TYR A 91 39.75 6.86 -10.97
CA TYR A 91 39.13 8.13 -11.35
C TYR A 91 39.04 9.18 -10.23
N VAL A 92 38.90 8.75 -8.96
CA VAL A 92 38.86 9.67 -7.81
C VAL A 92 40.23 10.31 -7.57
N GLU A 93 41.30 9.55 -7.69
CA GLU A 93 42.68 10.01 -7.51
C GLU A 93 43.11 10.88 -8.70
N ALA A 94 42.79 10.45 -9.92
CA ALA A 94 42.99 11.26 -11.13
C ALA A 94 42.31 12.63 -11.01
N LYS A 95 41.09 12.67 -10.47
CA LYS A 95 40.32 13.89 -10.24
C LYS A 95 40.97 14.83 -9.22
N LEU A 96 41.52 14.28 -8.14
CA LEU A 96 42.26 15.06 -7.14
C LEU A 96 43.53 15.65 -7.75
N LYS A 97 44.28 14.85 -8.52
CA LYS A 97 45.50 15.29 -9.19
C LYS A 97 45.25 16.37 -10.24
N VAL A 98 44.19 16.23 -11.05
CA VAL A 98 43.74 17.28 -11.99
C VAL A 98 43.42 18.58 -11.26
N LYS A 99 42.74 18.49 -10.12
CA LYS A 99 42.41 19.67 -9.31
C LYS A 99 43.68 20.35 -8.77
N GLU A 100 44.66 19.58 -8.31
CA GLU A 100 45.96 20.09 -7.87
C GLU A 100 46.67 20.82 -9.00
N ILE A 101 46.87 20.17 -10.14
CA ILE A 101 47.55 20.74 -11.32
C ILE A 101 46.91 22.07 -11.70
N LEU A 102 45.57 22.11 -11.82
CA LEU A 102 44.86 23.33 -12.22
C LEU A 102 44.86 24.44 -11.16
N THR A 103 44.99 24.08 -9.89
CA THR A 103 45.13 25.07 -8.80
C THR A 103 46.49 25.75 -8.92
N THR A 104 47.57 24.96 -9.04
CA THR A 104 48.94 25.46 -9.24
C THR A 104 49.02 26.29 -10.52
N LEU A 105 48.42 25.81 -11.62
CA LEU A 105 48.41 26.50 -12.90
C LEU A 105 47.64 27.83 -12.83
N SER A 106 46.56 27.90 -12.04
CA SER A 106 45.86 29.15 -11.77
C SER A 106 46.66 30.13 -10.94
N GLU A 107 47.48 29.66 -10.00
CA GLU A 107 48.36 30.49 -9.17
C GLU A 107 49.51 31.03 -10.02
N LEU A 108 50.11 30.18 -10.84
CA LEU A 108 51.15 30.56 -11.80
C LEU A 108 50.68 31.65 -12.77
N VAL A 109 49.49 31.50 -13.35
CA VAL A 109 48.92 32.53 -14.25
C VAL A 109 48.67 33.85 -13.53
N LYS A 110 48.23 33.83 -12.25
CA LYS A 110 48.02 35.04 -11.46
C LYS A 110 49.33 35.74 -11.11
N ASP A 111 50.34 34.97 -10.72
CA ASP A 111 51.66 35.48 -10.40
C ASP A 111 52.27 36.19 -11.62
N VAL A 112 52.34 35.49 -12.76
CA VAL A 112 52.85 36.04 -14.02
C VAL A 112 52.09 37.29 -14.45
N ALA A 113 50.75 37.27 -14.36
CA ALA A 113 49.93 38.43 -14.69
C ALA A 113 50.26 39.64 -13.80
N SER A 114 50.42 39.42 -12.50
CA SER A 114 50.76 40.48 -11.54
C SER A 114 52.15 41.06 -11.82
N ARG A 115 53.15 40.22 -12.12
CA ARG A 115 54.52 40.62 -12.46
C ARG A 115 54.58 41.47 -13.73
N LEU A 116 53.75 41.15 -14.72
CA LEU A 116 53.69 41.87 -16.00
C LEU A 116 52.72 43.06 -15.99
N GLY A 117 52.13 43.40 -14.85
CA GLY A 117 51.13 44.48 -14.76
C GLY A 117 49.89 44.24 -15.63
N LYS A 118 49.57 42.97 -15.92
CA LYS A 118 48.38 42.59 -16.68
C LYS A 118 47.20 42.50 -15.72
N ASP A 119 46.22 43.36 -15.90
CA ASP A 119 44.94 43.26 -15.18
C ASP A 119 44.16 42.04 -15.67
N VAL A 120 44.34 40.93 -14.95
CA VAL A 120 43.43 39.80 -15.00
C VAL A 120 42.31 40.14 -14.03
N GLU A 121 41.33 40.95 -14.47
CA GLU A 121 40.13 41.30 -13.68
C GLU A 121 39.30 40.04 -13.34
N LEU A 122 39.75 39.32 -12.32
CA LEU A 122 39.12 38.10 -11.79
C LEU A 122 37.82 38.38 -11.04
N SER A 123 37.67 39.58 -10.48
CA SER A 123 36.70 39.86 -9.42
C SER A 123 35.26 39.95 -9.91
N GLY A 124 35.03 40.44 -11.13
CA GLY A 124 33.70 40.54 -11.75
C GLY A 124 33.38 39.40 -12.72
N PHE A 125 34.35 39.05 -13.56
CA PHE A 125 34.18 38.09 -14.64
C PHE A 125 34.21 36.63 -14.16
N GLY A 126 35.13 36.29 -13.25
CA GLY A 126 35.17 34.98 -12.59
C GLY A 126 33.91 34.66 -11.79
N LYS A 127 33.27 35.68 -11.18
CA LYS A 127 31.97 35.51 -10.51
C LYS A 127 30.83 35.15 -11.47
N ARG A 128 30.82 35.71 -12.70
CA ARG A 128 29.80 35.41 -13.72
C ARG A 128 29.95 33.98 -14.26
N ILE A 129 31.19 33.56 -14.55
CA ILE A 129 31.48 32.18 -14.95
C ILE A 129 31.09 31.19 -13.86
N ARG A 130 31.53 31.43 -12.62
CA ARG A 130 31.18 30.56 -11.47
C ARG A 130 29.66 30.40 -11.31
N ARG A 131 28.87 31.46 -11.53
CA ARG A 131 27.40 31.38 -11.51
C ARG A 131 26.83 30.50 -12.62
N LEU A 132 27.35 30.59 -13.84
CA LEU A 132 26.91 29.74 -14.97
C LEU A 132 27.24 28.26 -14.71
N LEU A 133 28.41 27.96 -14.14
CA LEU A 133 28.80 26.58 -13.79
C LEU A 133 27.92 25.99 -12.68
N ILE A 134 27.56 26.79 -11.68
CA ILE A 134 26.61 26.37 -10.64
C ILE A 134 25.25 26.05 -11.28
N LEU A 135 24.78 26.89 -12.21
CA LEU A 135 23.52 26.66 -12.93
C LEU A 135 23.57 25.37 -13.77
N ILE A 136 24.64 25.14 -14.52
CA ILE A 136 24.87 23.89 -15.28
C ILE A 136 24.72 22.67 -14.37
N LYS A 137 25.36 22.70 -13.20
CA LYS A 137 25.31 21.61 -12.22
C LYS A 137 23.90 21.38 -11.67
N ILE A 138 23.15 22.44 -11.41
CA ILE A 138 21.77 22.36 -10.93
C ILE A 138 20.86 21.76 -12.01
N ILE A 139 20.97 22.24 -13.25
CA ILE A 139 20.16 21.78 -14.39
C ILE A 139 20.44 20.30 -14.66
N LYS A 140 21.71 19.88 -14.73
CA LYS A 140 22.07 18.46 -14.92
C LYS A 140 21.42 17.57 -13.86
N ARG A 141 21.57 17.92 -12.58
CA ARG A 141 20.96 17.15 -11.49
C ARG A 141 19.43 17.09 -11.58
N ALA A 142 18.80 18.15 -12.08
CA ALA A 142 17.36 18.17 -12.30
C ALA A 142 16.96 17.23 -13.45
N ILE A 143 17.72 17.24 -14.56
CA ILE A 143 17.54 16.33 -15.70
C ILE A 143 17.65 14.88 -15.23
N ASP A 144 18.76 14.49 -14.60
CA ASP A 144 19.01 13.11 -14.17
C ASP A 144 17.88 12.58 -13.25
N ARG A 145 17.39 13.44 -12.34
CA ARG A 145 16.30 13.08 -11.41
C ARG A 145 14.95 12.94 -12.11
N LEU A 146 14.62 13.86 -13.01
CA LEU A 146 13.35 13.81 -13.74
C LEU A 146 13.34 12.68 -14.75
N GLU A 147 14.48 12.36 -15.36
CA GLU A 147 14.63 11.25 -16.30
C GLU A 147 14.41 9.90 -15.62
N LEU A 148 14.95 9.71 -14.42
CA LEU A 148 14.68 8.52 -13.60
C LEU A 148 13.17 8.36 -13.32
N ILE A 149 12.48 9.46 -13.01
CA ILE A 149 11.03 9.45 -12.75
C ILE A 149 10.26 9.15 -14.04
N ALA A 150 10.56 9.86 -15.12
CA ALA A 150 9.89 9.71 -16.41
C ALA A 150 10.06 8.30 -17.00
N ARG A 151 11.26 7.69 -16.88
CA ARG A 151 11.48 6.29 -17.27
C ARG A 151 10.66 5.31 -16.45
N ARG A 152 10.58 5.49 -15.13
CA ARG A 152 9.79 4.63 -14.25
C ARG A 152 8.29 4.71 -14.53
N LEU A 153 7.82 5.87 -14.97
CA LEU A 153 6.41 6.13 -15.31
C LEU A 153 6.12 5.94 -16.80
N ASN A 154 7.14 5.65 -17.62
CA ASN A 154 7.07 5.50 -19.07
C ASN A 154 6.45 6.72 -19.79
N ILE A 155 6.86 7.95 -19.41
CA ILE A 155 6.33 9.19 -19.96
C ILE A 155 7.25 9.68 -21.10
N THR A 156 6.93 9.30 -22.33
CA THR A 156 7.76 9.56 -23.52
C THR A 156 8.00 11.06 -23.77
N GLU A 157 6.95 11.88 -23.72
CA GLU A 157 7.05 13.33 -23.95
C GLU A 157 8.03 14.00 -22.97
N ALA A 158 7.99 13.62 -21.69
CA ALA A 158 8.93 14.12 -20.70
C ALA A 158 10.38 13.68 -20.99
N LEU A 159 10.59 12.46 -21.50
CA LEU A 159 11.93 11.99 -21.88
C LEU A 159 12.49 12.74 -23.09
N GLU A 160 11.65 13.06 -24.09
CA GLU A 160 12.04 13.87 -25.24
C GLU A 160 12.47 15.28 -24.83
N LEU A 161 11.68 15.95 -24.00
CA LEU A 161 12.01 17.28 -23.44
C LEU A 161 13.31 17.27 -22.62
N LEU A 162 13.55 16.22 -21.84
CA LEU A 162 14.77 16.08 -21.05
C LEU A 162 16.01 15.78 -21.90
N ASN A 163 15.86 15.00 -22.99
CA ASN A 163 16.92 14.77 -23.96
C ASN A 163 17.29 16.07 -24.70
N GLU A 164 16.29 16.86 -25.11
CA GLU A 164 16.53 18.17 -25.71
C GLU A 164 17.22 19.13 -24.72
N ALA A 165 16.76 19.16 -23.45
CA ALA A 165 17.40 19.94 -22.40
C ALA A 165 18.87 19.53 -22.18
N LYS A 166 19.17 18.24 -22.26
CA LYS A 166 20.53 17.70 -22.16
C LYS A 166 21.40 18.15 -23.35
N SER A 167 20.87 18.15 -24.57
CA SER A 167 21.57 18.70 -25.74
C SER A 167 21.88 20.18 -25.55
N LYS A 168 20.88 20.98 -25.17
CA LYS A 168 21.06 22.43 -24.92
C LYS A 168 22.07 22.72 -23.81
N LEU A 169 22.12 21.86 -22.79
CA LEU A 169 23.10 21.94 -21.72
C LEU A 169 24.52 21.66 -22.23
N LEU A 170 24.69 20.70 -23.15
CA LEU A 170 25.97 20.42 -23.80
C LEU A 170 26.42 21.58 -24.68
N ASP A 171 25.54 22.09 -25.54
CA ASP A 171 25.82 23.25 -26.40
C ASP A 171 26.23 24.47 -25.54
N ALA A 172 25.57 24.66 -24.39
CA ALA A 172 25.92 25.72 -23.47
C ALA A 172 27.32 25.56 -22.87
N ILE A 173 27.75 24.33 -22.58
CA ILE A 173 29.10 24.03 -22.09
C ILE A 173 30.13 24.33 -23.18
N GLU A 174 29.87 23.93 -24.42
CA GLU A 174 30.76 24.19 -25.56
C GLU A 174 30.89 25.69 -25.88
N ALA A 175 29.77 26.42 -25.87
CA ALA A 175 29.77 27.87 -26.04
C ALA A 175 30.55 28.55 -24.92
N LEU A 176 30.43 28.05 -23.68
CA LEU A 176 31.17 28.55 -22.52
C LEU A 176 32.68 28.28 -22.68
N LEU A 177 33.08 27.07 -23.07
CA LEU A 177 34.46 26.69 -23.42
C LEU A 177 35.06 27.56 -24.53
N SER A 178 34.25 27.92 -25.51
CA SER A 178 34.64 28.76 -26.65
C SER A 178 34.63 30.26 -26.35
N GLY A 179 34.32 30.68 -25.11
CA GLY A 179 34.25 32.09 -24.72
C GLY A 179 33.00 32.84 -25.22
N ARG A 180 31.96 32.14 -25.69
CA ARG A 180 30.68 32.70 -26.18
C ARG A 180 29.64 32.75 -25.07
N PHE A 181 29.82 33.67 -24.12
CA PHE A 181 29.01 33.74 -22.87
C PHE A 181 27.55 34.09 -23.04
N ILE A 182 27.22 34.96 -23.99
CA ILE A 182 25.83 35.38 -24.24
C ILE A 182 25.02 34.18 -24.74
N GLU A 183 25.60 33.46 -25.69
CA GLU A 183 25.06 32.21 -26.25
C GLU A 183 24.94 31.13 -25.18
N ALA A 184 25.99 30.87 -24.39
CA ALA A 184 25.94 29.90 -23.28
C ALA A 184 24.82 30.23 -22.27
N ARG A 185 24.63 31.52 -21.95
CA ARG A 185 23.56 31.95 -21.04
C ARG A 185 22.17 31.75 -21.65
N GLN A 186 22.03 31.95 -22.96
CA GLN A 186 20.78 31.73 -23.67
C GLN A 186 20.43 30.24 -23.70
N LEU A 187 21.38 29.39 -24.09
CA LEU A 187 21.21 27.93 -24.11
C LEU A 187 20.87 27.35 -22.73
N LEU A 188 21.47 27.89 -21.66
CA LEU A 188 21.08 27.50 -20.29
C LEU A 188 19.65 27.90 -19.93
N ARG A 189 19.15 29.02 -20.43
CA ARG A 189 17.76 29.41 -20.22
C ARG A 189 16.82 28.47 -20.98
N GLU A 190 17.15 28.15 -22.23
CA GLU A 190 16.39 27.17 -23.03
C GLU A 190 16.33 25.81 -22.33
N ALA A 191 17.46 25.29 -21.84
CA ALA A 191 17.51 24.05 -21.06
C ALA A 191 16.67 24.13 -19.77
N ILE A 192 16.66 25.26 -19.06
CA ILE A 192 15.84 25.45 -17.85
C ILE A 192 14.34 25.39 -18.19
N GLU A 193 13.90 26.04 -19.26
CA GLU A 193 12.49 26.03 -19.64
C GLU A 193 12.03 24.62 -20.05
N LEU A 194 12.85 23.89 -20.81
CA LEU A 194 12.58 22.48 -21.13
C LEU A 194 12.48 21.58 -19.88
N VAL A 195 13.37 21.77 -18.89
CA VAL A 195 13.31 21.03 -17.62
C VAL A 195 12.05 21.36 -16.82
N LYS A 196 11.61 22.62 -16.81
CA LYS A 196 10.34 23.01 -16.16
C LYS A 196 9.14 22.38 -16.85
N GLU A 197 9.17 22.35 -18.18
CA GLU A 197 8.11 21.77 -18.99
C GLU A 197 8.03 20.26 -18.79
N ALA A 198 9.15 19.55 -18.85
CA ALA A 198 9.22 18.13 -18.52
C ALA A 198 8.68 17.82 -17.11
N ARG A 199 9.00 18.67 -16.13
CA ARG A 199 8.45 18.55 -14.77
C ARG A 199 6.93 18.73 -14.75
N ARG A 200 6.39 19.68 -15.52
CA ARG A 200 4.94 19.92 -15.63
C ARG A 200 4.24 18.68 -16.21
N VAL A 201 4.75 18.16 -17.33
CA VAL A 201 4.25 16.93 -17.96
C VAL A 201 4.28 15.75 -16.99
N ILE A 202 5.40 15.51 -16.31
CA ILE A 202 5.51 14.44 -15.30
C ILE A 202 4.47 14.59 -14.19
N TYR A 203 4.25 15.81 -13.72
CA TYR A 203 3.29 16.09 -12.66
C TYR A 203 1.84 15.84 -13.12
N GLU A 204 1.50 16.25 -14.34
CA GLU A 204 0.18 16.00 -14.93
C GLU A 204 -0.07 14.50 -15.13
N SER A 205 0.89 13.77 -15.72
CA SER A 205 0.78 12.31 -15.85
C SER A 205 0.68 11.59 -14.50
N LEU A 206 1.41 12.06 -13.48
CA LEU A 206 1.30 11.51 -12.12
C LEU A 206 -0.09 11.70 -11.53
N ILE A 207 -0.72 12.85 -11.77
CA ILE A 207 -2.09 13.10 -11.32
C ILE A 207 -3.04 12.08 -11.96
N ASP A 208 -2.91 11.85 -13.26
CA ASP A 208 -3.78 10.92 -13.98
C ASP A 208 -3.57 9.47 -13.54
N ILE A 209 -2.32 9.02 -13.39
CA ILE A 209 -1.99 7.68 -12.86
C ILE A 209 -2.57 7.48 -11.45
N ILE A 210 -2.44 8.48 -10.57
CA ILE A 210 -2.99 8.40 -9.21
C ILE A 210 -4.51 8.36 -9.26
N ARG A 211 -5.12 9.19 -10.12
CA ARG A 211 -6.58 9.23 -10.31
C ARG A 211 -7.08 7.87 -10.78
N GLU A 212 -6.52 7.31 -11.85
CA GLU A 212 -6.90 5.99 -12.39
C GLU A 212 -6.78 4.88 -11.33
N ARG A 213 -5.67 4.84 -10.58
CA ARG A 213 -5.49 3.84 -9.52
C ARG A 213 -6.51 3.98 -8.40
N LEU A 214 -6.89 5.21 -8.03
CA LEU A 214 -7.94 5.43 -7.04
C LEU A 214 -9.31 5.06 -7.59
N SER A 215 -9.59 5.42 -8.84
CA SER A 215 -10.84 5.05 -9.51
C SER A 215 -11.00 3.54 -9.59
N ALA A 216 -9.94 2.81 -9.96
CA ALA A 216 -9.94 1.35 -9.95
C ALA A 216 -10.19 0.75 -8.56
N LYS A 217 -9.66 1.36 -7.49
CA LYS A 217 -9.92 0.91 -6.12
C LYS A 217 -11.35 1.14 -5.66
N ILE A 218 -11.96 2.26 -6.06
CA ILE A 218 -13.36 2.55 -5.75
C ILE A 218 -14.27 1.62 -6.56
N ASN A 219 -13.99 1.41 -7.86
CA ASN A 219 -14.69 0.42 -8.68
C ASN A 219 -14.63 -0.98 -8.07
N GLY A 220 -13.46 -1.44 -7.62
CA GLY A 220 -13.33 -2.72 -6.96
C GLY A 220 -13.95 -2.79 -5.55
N LEU A 221 -14.37 -1.66 -4.97
CA LEU A 221 -15.20 -1.62 -3.77
C LEU A 221 -16.68 -1.68 -4.14
N ILE A 222 -17.10 -0.94 -5.17
CA ILE A 222 -18.46 -1.01 -5.76
C ILE A 222 -18.80 -2.43 -6.15
N GLU A 223 -17.93 -3.11 -6.91
CA GLU A 223 -18.14 -4.49 -7.34
C GLU A 223 -18.32 -5.46 -6.14
N ARG A 224 -17.57 -5.25 -5.05
CA ARG A 224 -17.77 -6.05 -3.82
C ARG A 224 -19.09 -5.78 -3.15
N ILE A 225 -19.53 -4.52 -3.16
CA ILE A 225 -20.83 -4.13 -2.62
C ILE A 225 -21.95 -4.77 -3.45
N GLU A 226 -21.86 -4.75 -4.78
CA GLU A 226 -22.86 -5.35 -5.68
C GLU A 226 -22.99 -6.87 -5.46
N ASN A 227 -21.86 -7.57 -5.36
CA ASN A 227 -21.88 -9.00 -5.07
C ASN A 227 -22.50 -9.32 -3.70
N GLU A 228 -22.23 -8.49 -2.69
CA GLU A 228 -22.82 -8.65 -1.37
C GLU A 228 -24.33 -8.37 -1.41
N GLU A 229 -24.78 -7.29 -2.08
CA GLU A 229 -26.19 -6.97 -2.27
C GLU A 229 -26.96 -8.13 -2.90
N GLN A 230 -26.41 -8.75 -3.94
CA GLN A 230 -27.02 -9.91 -4.59
C GLN A 230 -27.15 -11.11 -3.64
N ALA A 231 -26.12 -11.38 -2.82
CA ALA A 231 -26.19 -12.43 -1.81
C ALA A 231 -27.22 -12.12 -0.72
N LEU A 232 -27.39 -10.84 -0.38
CA LEU A 232 -28.41 -10.40 0.58
C LEU A 232 -29.82 -10.49 0.02
N ASP A 233 -30.03 -10.28 -1.29
CA ASP A 233 -31.33 -10.50 -1.93
C ASP A 233 -31.79 -11.96 -1.77
N GLU A 234 -30.92 -12.91 -2.09
CA GLU A 234 -31.21 -14.34 -1.91
C GLU A 234 -31.46 -14.69 -0.43
N ALA A 235 -30.71 -14.07 0.48
CA ALA A 235 -30.89 -14.27 1.92
C ALA A 235 -32.24 -13.73 2.41
N VAL A 236 -32.67 -12.55 1.95
CA VAL A 236 -33.95 -11.94 2.30
C VAL A 236 -35.11 -12.80 1.80
N GLU A 237 -35.07 -13.26 0.56
CA GLU A 237 -36.09 -14.17 0.01
C GLU A 237 -36.19 -15.46 0.84
N PHE A 238 -35.03 -16.04 1.20
CA PHE A 238 -34.98 -17.22 2.05
C PHE A 238 -35.59 -16.96 3.44
N LEU A 239 -35.21 -15.85 4.11
CA LEU A 239 -35.73 -15.50 5.43
C LEU A 239 -37.25 -15.27 5.42
N ASN A 240 -37.76 -14.58 4.39
CA ASN A 240 -39.19 -14.38 4.18
C ASN A 240 -39.92 -15.70 3.96
N SER A 241 -39.36 -16.64 3.19
CA SER A 241 -39.94 -17.99 3.01
C SER A 241 -40.04 -18.80 4.30
N LYS A 242 -39.30 -18.39 5.34
CA LYS A 242 -39.30 -18.98 6.69
C LYS A 242 -40.09 -18.17 7.72
N ASN A 243 -40.85 -17.15 7.28
CA ASN A 243 -41.57 -16.23 8.16
C ASN A 243 -40.67 -15.53 9.19
N LEU A 244 -39.41 -15.22 8.83
CA LEU A 244 -38.45 -14.48 9.66
C LEU A 244 -38.41 -13.00 9.25
N THR A 245 -39.57 -12.36 9.20
CA THR A 245 -39.78 -11.05 8.58
C THR A 245 -38.99 -9.92 9.25
N GLU A 246 -38.85 -9.94 10.57
CA GLU A 246 -38.08 -8.92 11.31
C GLU A 246 -36.58 -8.96 10.98
N VAL A 247 -36.03 -10.18 10.86
CA VAL A 247 -34.63 -10.37 10.47
C VAL A 247 -34.43 -10.04 8.99
N ALA A 248 -35.39 -10.42 8.13
CA ALA A 248 -35.38 -10.05 6.73
C ALA A 248 -35.38 -8.52 6.55
N SER A 249 -36.23 -7.80 7.30
CA SER A 249 -36.27 -6.35 7.33
C SER A 249 -34.94 -5.74 7.77
N ALA A 250 -34.31 -6.25 8.83
CA ALA A 250 -33.00 -5.76 9.27
C ALA A 250 -31.91 -5.96 8.20
N VAL A 251 -31.93 -7.10 7.50
CA VAL A 251 -31.04 -7.37 6.37
C VAL A 251 -31.32 -6.41 5.21
N GLU A 252 -32.59 -6.11 4.91
CA GLU A 252 -32.98 -5.13 3.90
C GLU A 252 -32.49 -3.72 4.24
N VAL A 253 -32.57 -3.28 5.49
CA VAL A 253 -32.04 -1.98 5.95
C VAL A 253 -30.52 -1.91 5.73
N LEU A 254 -29.79 -2.96 6.08
CA LEU A 254 -28.34 -3.03 5.86
C LEU A 254 -27.99 -3.07 4.37
N LYS A 255 -28.76 -3.80 3.55
CA LYS A 255 -28.66 -3.80 2.09
C LYS A 255 -28.93 -2.41 1.51
N GLY A 256 -29.94 -1.69 2.00
CA GLY A 256 -30.24 -0.31 1.57
C GLY A 256 -29.09 0.66 1.87
N LYS A 257 -28.39 0.48 3.01
CA LYS A 257 -27.18 1.24 3.34
C LYS A 257 -26.00 0.90 2.42
N LEU A 258 -25.86 -0.37 2.02
CA LEU A 258 -24.89 -0.78 1.00
C LEU A 258 -25.20 -0.11 -0.34
N ASN A 259 -26.47 -0.11 -0.78
CA ASN A 259 -26.85 0.50 -2.04
C ASN A 259 -26.62 2.01 -2.03
N THR A 260 -27.00 2.69 -0.94
CA THR A 260 -26.72 4.12 -0.76
C THR A 260 -25.23 4.42 -0.83
N LEU A 261 -24.39 3.56 -0.23
CA LEU A 261 -22.94 3.69 -0.32
C LEU A 261 -22.43 3.46 -1.74
N ARG A 262 -22.94 2.45 -2.44
CA ARG A 262 -22.60 2.15 -3.83
C ARG A 262 -22.92 3.33 -4.74
N GLU A 263 -24.15 3.84 -4.68
CA GLU A 263 -24.59 5.00 -5.45
C GLU A 263 -23.73 6.23 -5.16
N SER A 264 -23.39 6.48 -3.89
CA SER A 264 -22.50 7.57 -3.49
C SER A 264 -21.10 7.43 -4.10
N LEU A 265 -20.53 6.23 -4.08
CA LEU A 265 -19.22 5.95 -4.67
C LEU A 265 -19.22 6.07 -6.20
N SER A 266 -20.27 5.57 -6.86
CA SER A 266 -20.47 5.71 -8.31
C SER A 266 -20.57 7.17 -8.72
N ASN A 267 -21.39 7.95 -8.01
CA ASN A 267 -21.52 9.39 -8.24
C ASN A 267 -20.19 10.13 -8.06
N VAL A 268 -19.39 9.76 -7.05
CA VAL A 268 -18.04 10.31 -6.88
C VAL A 268 -17.15 9.98 -8.06
N LEU A 269 -17.21 8.76 -8.61
CA LEU A 269 -16.39 8.38 -9.76
C LEU A 269 -16.77 9.13 -11.03
N GLU A 270 -18.06 9.36 -11.25
CA GLU A 270 -18.55 10.09 -12.41
C GLU A 270 -18.18 11.59 -12.34
N ASN A 271 -18.25 12.18 -11.14
CA ASN A 271 -18.21 13.64 -11.00
C ASN A 271 -16.91 14.20 -10.36
N ALA A 272 -16.08 13.39 -9.71
CA ALA A 272 -14.90 13.89 -9.02
C ALA A 272 -13.69 14.09 -9.95
N SER A 273 -13.34 15.37 -10.17
CA SER A 273 -12.10 15.74 -10.87
C SER A 273 -10.85 15.72 -9.99
N SER A 274 -11.01 15.74 -8.66
CA SER A 274 -9.91 15.90 -7.70
C SER A 274 -9.51 14.60 -7.00
N ILE A 275 -8.20 14.32 -6.98
CA ILE A 275 -7.59 13.20 -6.24
C ILE A 275 -8.00 13.23 -4.75
N ARG A 276 -8.10 14.42 -4.14
CA ARG A 276 -8.44 14.53 -2.72
C ARG A 276 -9.84 13.97 -2.43
N VAL A 277 -10.79 14.24 -3.32
CA VAL A 277 -12.17 13.74 -3.20
C VAL A 277 -12.18 12.22 -3.34
N LEU A 278 -11.48 11.67 -4.34
CA LEU A 278 -11.37 10.22 -4.53
C LEU A 278 -10.73 9.51 -3.32
N ILE A 279 -9.66 10.06 -2.74
CA ILE A 279 -9.03 9.50 -1.54
C ILE A 279 -10.00 9.48 -0.36
N HIS A 280 -10.72 10.58 -0.14
CA HIS A 280 -11.66 10.69 0.96
C HIS A 280 -12.82 9.70 0.80
N ALA A 281 -13.43 9.66 -0.40
CA ALA A 281 -14.52 8.74 -0.71
C ALA A 281 -14.11 7.28 -0.54
N TYR A 282 -12.93 6.88 -1.04
CA TYR A 282 -12.43 5.52 -0.83
C TYR A 282 -12.28 5.18 0.65
N LYS A 283 -11.69 6.07 1.46
CA LYS A 283 -11.48 5.83 2.89
C LYS A 283 -12.78 5.73 3.67
N GLU A 284 -13.70 6.66 3.46
CA GLU A 284 -15.00 6.64 4.15
C GLU A 284 -15.86 5.48 3.66
N GLY A 285 -15.81 5.17 2.36
CA GLY A 285 -16.51 4.00 1.80
C GLY A 285 -16.03 2.68 2.39
N VAL A 286 -14.72 2.47 2.52
CA VAL A 286 -14.19 1.26 3.19
C VAL A 286 -14.64 1.17 4.65
N LYS A 287 -14.64 2.29 5.39
CA LYS A 287 -15.10 2.30 6.79
C LYS A 287 -16.58 1.94 6.89
N ALA A 288 -17.42 2.55 6.05
CA ALA A 288 -18.85 2.29 6.03
C ALA A 288 -19.14 0.83 5.67
N TYR A 289 -18.50 0.32 4.61
CA TYR A 289 -18.61 -1.08 4.19
C TYR A 289 -18.22 -2.06 5.30
N VAL A 290 -17.08 -1.85 5.96
CA VAL A 290 -16.64 -2.70 7.08
C VAL A 290 -17.62 -2.67 8.24
N LYS A 291 -18.21 -1.52 8.55
CA LYS A 291 -19.21 -1.39 9.61
C LYS A 291 -20.46 -2.19 9.26
N ILE A 292 -21.00 -2.02 8.05
CA ILE A 292 -22.21 -2.74 7.61
C ILE A 292 -21.97 -4.26 7.62
N ASN A 293 -20.83 -4.72 7.11
CA ASN A 293 -20.49 -6.14 7.15
C ASN A 293 -20.30 -6.70 8.56
N LYS A 294 -19.85 -5.88 9.50
CA LYS A 294 -19.79 -6.29 10.91
C LYS A 294 -21.19 -6.52 11.47
N ASP A 295 -22.14 -5.66 11.12
CA ASP A 295 -23.53 -5.77 11.55
C ASP A 295 -24.20 -7.02 10.90
N LEU A 296 -23.99 -7.25 9.60
CA LEU A 296 -24.43 -8.47 8.91
C LEU A 296 -23.85 -9.75 9.53
N LYS A 297 -22.57 -9.70 9.93
CA LYS A 297 -21.91 -10.84 10.57
C LYS A 297 -22.58 -11.23 11.88
N VAL A 298 -23.05 -10.28 12.68
CA VAL A 298 -23.78 -10.58 13.94
C VAL A 298 -25.03 -11.41 13.63
N ILE A 299 -25.78 -11.06 12.58
CA ILE A 299 -26.97 -11.81 12.15
C ILE A 299 -26.59 -13.22 11.72
N LYS A 300 -25.57 -13.36 10.86
CA LYS A 300 -25.10 -14.65 10.36
C LYS A 300 -24.58 -15.58 11.46
N ASP A 301 -23.80 -15.04 12.38
CA ASP A 301 -23.23 -15.80 13.49
C ASP A 301 -24.34 -16.32 14.40
N PHE A 302 -25.36 -15.50 14.69
CA PHE A 302 -26.53 -15.94 15.47
C PHE A 302 -27.31 -17.05 14.77
N LEU A 303 -27.67 -16.88 13.49
CA LEU A 303 -28.43 -17.89 12.74
C LEU A 303 -27.68 -19.23 12.64
N THR A 304 -26.36 -19.17 12.50
CA THR A 304 -25.50 -20.37 12.47
C THR A 304 -25.50 -21.07 13.82
N ALA A 305 -25.28 -20.34 14.92
CA ALA A 305 -25.30 -20.89 16.27
C ALA A 305 -26.68 -21.48 16.64
N ALA A 306 -27.76 -20.81 16.25
CA ALA A 306 -29.12 -21.28 16.45
C ALA A 306 -29.37 -22.62 15.73
N ARG A 307 -28.92 -22.74 14.48
CA ARG A 307 -29.01 -24.00 13.73
C ARG A 307 -28.23 -25.13 14.39
N GLU A 308 -26.97 -24.88 14.76
CA GLU A 308 -26.11 -25.87 15.42
C GLU A 308 -26.73 -26.37 16.73
N PHE A 309 -27.34 -25.46 17.50
CA PHE A 309 -28.04 -25.81 18.73
C PHE A 309 -29.25 -26.72 18.49
N VAL A 310 -30.09 -26.40 17.50
CA VAL A 310 -31.24 -27.25 17.12
C VAL A 310 -30.77 -28.65 16.69
N GLU A 311 -29.71 -28.73 15.90
CA GLU A 311 -29.12 -30.01 15.48
C GLU A 311 -28.60 -30.81 16.70
N GLU A 312 -27.94 -30.17 17.66
CA GLU A 312 -27.48 -30.80 18.91
C GLU A 312 -28.66 -31.37 19.71
N VAL A 313 -29.73 -30.58 19.89
CA VAL A 313 -30.94 -31.01 20.60
C VAL A 313 -31.56 -32.22 19.90
N TYR A 314 -31.70 -32.18 18.57
CA TYR A 314 -32.23 -33.30 17.79
C TYR A 314 -31.41 -34.59 17.96
N ILE A 315 -30.08 -34.48 17.99
CA ILE A 315 -29.19 -35.63 18.18
C ILE A 315 -29.33 -36.22 19.59
N LYS A 316 -29.32 -35.38 20.63
CA LYS A 316 -29.41 -35.85 22.03
C LYS A 316 -30.78 -36.48 22.32
N THR A 317 -31.85 -35.77 21.99
CA THR A 317 -33.24 -36.24 22.18
C THR A 317 -33.51 -37.50 21.34
N GLY A 318 -33.03 -37.56 20.10
CA GLY A 318 -33.18 -38.74 19.25
C GLY A 318 -32.47 -39.99 19.79
N LYS A 319 -31.28 -39.84 20.40
CA LYS A 319 -30.58 -40.95 21.07
C LYS A 319 -31.35 -41.43 22.31
N LEU A 320 -31.89 -40.48 23.09
CA LEU A 320 -32.71 -40.78 24.27
C LEU A 320 -33.96 -41.59 23.89
N ILE A 321 -34.76 -41.09 22.94
CA ILE A 321 -35.99 -41.76 22.48
C ILE A 321 -35.68 -43.18 21.97
N LYS A 322 -34.62 -43.35 21.18
CA LYS A 322 -34.22 -44.68 20.67
C LYS A 322 -33.84 -45.63 21.81
N GLY A 323 -33.09 -45.16 22.80
CA GLY A 323 -32.69 -45.98 23.94
C GLY A 323 -33.87 -46.36 24.83
N LEU A 324 -34.80 -45.43 25.09
CA LEU A 324 -36.03 -45.71 25.83
C LEU A 324 -36.91 -46.74 25.14
N ARG A 325 -37.11 -46.61 23.82
CA ARG A 325 -37.84 -47.63 23.03
C ARG A 325 -37.17 -48.99 23.04
N TYR A 326 -35.83 -49.03 23.06
CA TYR A 326 -35.10 -50.28 23.17
C TYR A 326 -35.34 -50.96 24.53
N ILE A 327 -35.28 -50.19 25.63
CA ILE A 327 -35.57 -50.69 26.98
C ILE A 327 -36.99 -51.27 27.03
N ALA A 328 -37.99 -50.50 26.59
CA ALA A 328 -39.39 -50.94 26.57
C ALA A 328 -39.61 -52.25 25.78
N ASN A 329 -38.92 -52.42 24.65
CA ASN A 329 -39.09 -53.59 23.78
C ASN A 329 -38.29 -54.83 24.20
N THR A 330 -37.29 -54.68 25.07
CA THR A 330 -36.36 -55.77 25.42
C THR A 330 -36.41 -56.16 26.88
N SER A 331 -37.02 -55.34 27.72
CA SER A 331 -37.28 -55.66 29.11
C SER A 331 -38.22 -56.85 29.25
N THR A 332 -37.96 -57.69 30.24
CA THR A 332 -38.82 -58.82 30.62
C THR A 332 -39.38 -58.68 32.03
N THR A 333 -38.97 -57.65 32.78
CA THR A 333 -39.34 -57.45 34.18
C THR A 333 -40.12 -56.16 34.47
N LEU A 334 -40.18 -55.22 33.51
CA LEU A 334 -41.00 -54.02 33.62
C LEU A 334 -42.48 -54.35 33.47
N ASP A 335 -43.31 -53.69 34.27
CA ASP A 335 -44.76 -53.83 34.23
C ASP A 335 -45.44 -52.81 33.30
N GLU A 336 -46.77 -52.79 33.31
CA GLU A 336 -47.54 -51.88 32.45
C GLU A 336 -47.37 -50.40 32.87
N GLU A 337 -47.23 -50.12 34.17
CA GLU A 337 -47.03 -48.77 34.69
C GLU A 337 -45.65 -48.22 34.27
N ASP A 338 -44.62 -49.06 34.30
CA ASP A 338 -43.27 -48.73 33.81
C ASP A 338 -43.24 -48.40 32.32
N LEU A 339 -43.99 -49.15 31.51
CA LEU A 339 -44.06 -48.92 30.06
C LEU A 339 -44.82 -47.62 29.74
N ILE A 340 -45.85 -47.28 30.54
CA ILE A 340 -46.52 -45.98 30.46
C ILE A 340 -45.52 -44.87 30.78
N LEU A 341 -44.76 -45.00 31.86
CA LEU A 341 -43.74 -44.03 32.27
C LEU A 341 -42.68 -43.78 31.17
N ILE A 342 -42.24 -44.84 30.48
CA ILE A 342 -41.31 -44.73 29.35
C ILE A 342 -41.95 -43.92 28.21
N ASN A 343 -43.21 -44.19 27.86
CA ASN A 343 -43.89 -43.47 26.78
C ASN A 343 -44.11 -42.00 27.12
N GLU A 344 -44.53 -41.69 28.36
CA GLU A 344 -44.65 -40.31 28.84
C GLU A 344 -43.30 -39.58 28.80
N THR A 345 -42.21 -40.26 29.16
CA THR A 345 -40.85 -39.70 29.04
C THR A 345 -40.50 -39.40 27.58
N ILE A 346 -40.85 -40.29 26.64
CA ILE A 346 -40.61 -40.07 25.21
C ILE A 346 -41.38 -38.85 24.71
N ASP A 347 -42.65 -38.72 25.11
CA ASP A 347 -43.49 -37.60 24.70
C ASP A 347 -42.94 -36.27 25.25
N ASN A 348 -42.53 -36.24 26.52
CA ASN A 348 -41.85 -35.07 27.10
C ASN A 348 -40.56 -34.72 26.35
N VAL A 349 -39.74 -35.70 25.96
CA VAL A 349 -38.52 -35.46 25.18
C VAL A 349 -38.81 -34.96 23.76
N ILE A 350 -39.93 -35.39 23.15
CA ILE A 350 -40.42 -34.86 21.88
C ILE A 350 -40.86 -33.41 22.06
N ASN A 351 -41.60 -33.09 23.12
CA ASN A 351 -42.02 -31.72 23.46
C ASN A 351 -40.80 -30.79 23.65
N VAL A 352 -39.72 -31.27 24.29
CA VAL A 352 -38.46 -30.51 24.39
C VAL A 352 -37.89 -30.20 23.01
N ARG A 353 -37.84 -31.20 22.13
CA ARG A 353 -37.28 -31.05 20.77
C ARG A 353 -38.08 -30.05 19.94
N GLU A 354 -39.40 -30.16 19.94
CA GLU A 354 -40.30 -29.28 19.21
C GLU A 354 -40.32 -27.88 19.82
N GLY A 355 -40.34 -27.80 21.15
CA GLY A 355 -40.26 -26.55 21.91
C GLY A 355 -38.99 -25.77 21.61
N VAL A 356 -37.80 -26.42 21.59
CA VAL A 356 -36.54 -25.73 21.23
C VAL A 356 -36.58 -25.18 19.81
N HIS A 357 -37.16 -25.92 18.86
CA HIS A 357 -37.34 -25.42 17.50
C HIS A 357 -38.29 -24.21 17.48
N GLY A 358 -39.40 -24.26 18.22
CA GLY A 358 -40.33 -23.16 18.42
C GLY A 358 -39.69 -21.94 19.08
N LEU A 359 -38.83 -22.15 20.09
CA LEU A 359 -38.11 -21.10 20.80
C LEU A 359 -37.16 -20.34 19.88
N ILE A 360 -36.33 -21.07 19.12
CA ILE A 360 -35.43 -20.46 18.13
C ILE A 360 -36.21 -19.69 17.08
N THR A 361 -37.35 -20.23 16.63
CA THR A 361 -38.23 -19.56 15.68
C THR A 361 -38.82 -18.28 16.28
N ALA A 362 -39.31 -18.33 17.52
CA ALA A 362 -39.85 -17.16 18.22
C ALA A 362 -38.78 -16.07 18.42
N ILE A 363 -37.55 -16.45 18.77
CA ILE A 363 -36.42 -15.52 18.87
C ILE A 363 -36.12 -14.89 17.51
N ALA A 364 -36.05 -15.70 16.44
CA ALA A 364 -35.80 -15.21 15.10
C ALA A 364 -36.96 -14.37 14.54
N GLN A 365 -38.17 -14.53 15.07
CA GLN A 365 -39.34 -13.69 14.78
C GLN A 365 -39.44 -12.46 15.68
N CYS A 366 -38.51 -12.29 16.64
CA CYS A 366 -38.57 -11.23 17.65
C CYS A 366 -39.87 -11.21 18.48
N ASN A 367 -40.53 -12.36 18.64
CA ASN A 367 -41.78 -12.49 19.38
C ASN A 367 -41.51 -12.76 20.87
N ASN A 368 -41.31 -11.68 21.65
CA ASN A 368 -41.00 -11.78 23.08
C ASN A 368 -42.09 -12.46 23.90
N GLU A 369 -43.37 -12.27 23.56
CA GLU A 369 -44.49 -12.82 24.34
C GLU A 369 -44.49 -14.35 24.32
N SER A 370 -44.11 -14.95 23.19
CA SER A 370 -44.03 -16.41 23.06
C SER A 370 -42.75 -17.03 23.60
N ILE A 371 -41.66 -16.27 23.79
CA ILE A 371 -40.37 -16.82 24.26
C ILE A 371 -40.49 -17.37 25.68
N ASP A 372 -41.08 -16.61 26.59
CA ASP A 372 -41.19 -17.00 28.00
C ASP A 372 -42.13 -18.20 28.17
N GLU A 373 -43.24 -18.23 27.43
CA GLU A 373 -44.19 -19.34 27.46
C GLU A 373 -43.54 -20.64 26.95
N ILE A 374 -42.86 -20.58 25.81
CA ILE A 374 -42.17 -21.73 25.22
C ILE A 374 -41.03 -22.20 26.13
N HIS A 375 -40.25 -21.28 26.69
CA HIS A 375 -39.16 -21.61 27.62
C HIS A 375 -39.67 -22.38 28.83
N ASN A 376 -40.71 -21.88 29.49
CA ASN A 376 -41.31 -22.53 30.64
C ASN A 376 -41.86 -23.93 30.29
N GLY A 377 -42.49 -24.07 29.13
CA GLY A 377 -42.97 -25.36 28.62
C GLY A 377 -41.85 -26.38 28.39
N ILE A 378 -40.73 -25.96 27.78
CA ILE A 378 -39.56 -26.83 27.58
C ILE A 378 -38.96 -27.24 28.93
N VAL A 379 -38.79 -26.28 29.85
CA VAL A 379 -38.23 -26.55 31.19
C VAL A 379 -39.09 -27.54 31.95
N ALA A 380 -40.41 -27.37 31.94
CA ALA A 380 -41.34 -28.31 32.57
C ALA A 380 -41.21 -29.71 31.95
N SER A 381 -41.18 -29.82 30.62
CA SER A 381 -41.01 -31.10 29.93
C SER A 381 -39.66 -31.78 30.24
N ILE A 382 -38.58 -31.00 30.42
CA ILE A 382 -37.29 -31.52 30.88
C ILE A 382 -37.42 -32.07 32.31
N ASP A 383 -38.01 -31.30 33.22
CA ASP A 383 -38.12 -31.67 34.63
C ASP A 383 -38.98 -32.93 34.81
N ASP A 384 -40.09 -33.04 34.08
CA ASP A 384 -40.95 -34.23 34.06
C ASP A 384 -40.21 -35.45 33.48
N ALA A 385 -39.49 -35.29 32.36
CA ALA A 385 -38.70 -36.37 31.78
C ALA A 385 -37.57 -36.84 32.73
N VAL A 386 -36.90 -35.91 33.42
CA VAL A 386 -35.86 -36.25 34.41
C VAL A 386 -36.46 -37.00 35.59
N SER A 387 -37.61 -36.54 36.11
CA SER A 387 -38.33 -37.21 37.20
C SER A 387 -38.70 -38.64 36.81
N ASN A 388 -39.30 -38.84 35.64
CA ASN A 388 -39.68 -40.16 35.14
C ASN A 388 -38.47 -41.08 34.94
N LEU A 389 -37.35 -40.54 34.46
CA LEU A 389 -36.10 -41.29 34.33
C LEU A 389 -35.51 -41.72 35.68
N GLU A 390 -35.58 -40.90 36.72
CA GLU A 390 -35.13 -41.28 38.08
C GLU A 390 -36.01 -42.36 38.69
N VAL A 391 -37.33 -42.36 38.43
CA VAL A 391 -38.22 -43.45 38.83
C VAL A 391 -37.85 -44.73 38.08
N LEU A 392 -37.80 -44.68 36.74
CA LEU A 392 -37.46 -45.83 35.90
C LEU A 392 -36.12 -46.47 36.27
N LYS A 393 -35.15 -45.66 36.67
CA LYS A 393 -33.83 -46.12 37.14
C LYS A 393 -33.89 -47.05 38.34
N ASN A 394 -34.86 -46.85 39.24
CA ASN A 394 -35.06 -47.71 40.41
C ASN A 394 -35.76 -49.02 40.04
N GLU A 395 -36.63 -49.00 39.03
CA GLU A 395 -37.40 -50.17 38.60
C GLU A 395 -36.57 -51.15 37.75
N VAL A 396 -35.66 -50.64 36.91
CA VAL A 396 -34.79 -51.48 36.05
C VAL A 396 -33.67 -52.21 36.80
N VAL A 397 -33.58 -52.11 38.13
CA VAL A 397 -32.49 -52.72 38.93
C VAL A 397 -32.46 -54.24 38.82
N ASN A 398 -33.62 -54.87 38.57
CA ASN A 398 -33.76 -56.31 38.45
C ASN A 398 -33.60 -56.84 37.01
N GLU A 399 -33.35 -55.96 36.02
CA GLU A 399 -33.16 -56.35 34.63
C GLU A 399 -31.82 -57.07 34.40
N PRO A 400 -31.73 -58.06 33.49
CA PRO A 400 -30.48 -58.76 33.15
C PRO A 400 -29.34 -57.83 32.68
N ASN A 401 -29.69 -56.63 32.19
CA ASN A 401 -28.74 -55.60 31.74
C ASN A 401 -28.79 -54.31 32.58
N ALA A 402 -29.30 -54.38 33.83
CA ALA A 402 -29.54 -53.23 34.71
C ALA A 402 -28.40 -52.19 34.71
N THR A 403 -27.14 -52.62 34.88
CA THR A 403 -25.99 -51.69 34.91
C THR A 403 -25.86 -50.84 33.66
N LYS A 404 -26.09 -51.42 32.47
CA LYS A 404 -26.02 -50.68 31.20
C LYS A 404 -27.21 -49.73 31.04
N ILE A 405 -28.40 -50.18 31.44
CA ILE A 405 -29.63 -49.39 31.39
C ILE A 405 -29.52 -48.18 32.34
N ILE A 406 -29.13 -48.40 33.59
CA ILE A 406 -28.91 -47.34 34.59
C ILE A 406 -27.84 -46.35 34.12
N THR A 407 -26.74 -46.84 33.52
CA THR A 407 -25.71 -45.96 32.95
C THR A 407 -26.26 -45.10 31.81
N PHE A 408 -27.11 -45.66 30.95
CA PHE A 408 -27.78 -44.91 29.89
C PHE A 408 -28.74 -43.87 30.49
N ILE A 409 -29.56 -44.24 31.48
CA ILE A 409 -30.50 -43.33 32.14
C ILE A 409 -29.77 -42.15 32.80
N ASN A 410 -28.72 -42.41 33.58
CA ASN A 410 -27.93 -41.33 34.21
C ASN A 410 -27.35 -40.36 33.16
N ARG A 411 -26.79 -40.88 32.06
CA ARG A 411 -26.27 -40.03 30.97
C ARG A 411 -27.36 -39.22 30.28
N SER A 412 -28.57 -39.76 30.20
CA SER A 412 -29.72 -39.08 29.63
C SER A 412 -30.23 -37.97 30.55
N ILE A 413 -30.27 -38.21 31.87
CA ILE A 413 -30.56 -37.17 32.88
C ILE A 413 -29.53 -36.05 32.80
N ASP A 414 -28.24 -36.37 32.79
CA ASP A 414 -27.16 -35.39 32.61
C ASP A 414 -27.32 -34.60 31.30
N GLY A 415 -27.70 -35.29 30.23
CA GLY A 415 -27.94 -34.69 28.91
C GLY A 415 -29.13 -33.72 28.90
N LEU A 416 -30.24 -34.06 29.56
CA LEU A 416 -31.42 -33.21 29.69
C LEU A 416 -31.14 -31.99 30.59
N ASN A 417 -30.46 -32.18 31.71
CA ASN A 417 -30.03 -31.08 32.59
C ASN A 417 -29.05 -30.12 31.87
N TYR A 418 -28.15 -30.66 31.05
CA TYR A 418 -27.30 -29.83 30.19
C TYR A 418 -28.13 -29.02 29.18
N LEU A 419 -29.12 -29.64 28.54
CA LEU A 419 -30.01 -28.94 27.60
C LEU A 419 -30.74 -27.78 28.28
N LYS A 420 -31.26 -27.98 29.50
CA LYS A 420 -31.89 -26.92 30.30
C LYS A 420 -30.99 -25.68 30.44
N VAL A 421 -29.74 -25.87 30.86
CA VAL A 421 -28.75 -24.78 30.99
C VAL A 421 -28.39 -24.17 29.64
N ALA A 422 -28.32 -24.97 28.58
CA ALA A 422 -28.01 -24.48 27.25
C ALA A 422 -29.15 -23.62 26.67
N ILE A 423 -30.41 -23.98 26.94
CA ILE A 423 -31.59 -23.20 26.55
C ILE A 423 -31.56 -21.82 27.20
N ASP A 424 -31.25 -21.71 28.49
CA ASP A 424 -31.15 -20.42 29.17
C ASP A 424 -30.10 -19.49 28.52
N ARG A 425 -28.98 -20.06 28.09
CA ARG A 425 -27.94 -19.30 27.36
C ARG A 425 -28.40 -18.84 25.99
N VAL A 426 -29.16 -19.68 25.28
CA VAL A 426 -29.76 -19.35 23.99
C VAL A 426 -30.75 -18.21 24.12
N ILE A 427 -31.53 -18.17 25.21
CA ILE A 427 -32.44 -17.07 25.50
C ILE A 427 -31.67 -15.76 25.73
N ASP A 428 -30.61 -15.76 26.56
CA ASP A 428 -29.79 -14.56 26.78
C ASP A 428 -29.17 -14.03 25.47
N LEU A 429 -28.65 -14.93 24.63
CA LEU A 429 -28.16 -14.57 23.30
C LEU A 429 -29.29 -14.06 22.39
N GLY A 430 -30.44 -14.72 22.42
CA GLY A 430 -31.64 -14.35 21.69
C GLY A 430 -32.14 -12.96 22.06
N THR A 431 -32.19 -12.61 23.34
CA THR A 431 -32.59 -11.27 23.80
C THR A 431 -31.63 -10.19 23.28
N LYS A 432 -30.32 -10.47 23.25
CA LYS A 432 -29.32 -9.54 22.67
C LYS A 432 -29.50 -9.41 21.17
N PHE A 433 -29.77 -10.52 20.48
CA PHE A 433 -30.05 -10.55 19.05
C PHE A 433 -31.32 -9.74 18.72
N ILE A 434 -32.42 -9.94 19.44
CA ILE A 434 -33.66 -9.18 19.26
C ILE A 434 -33.41 -7.69 19.43
N LYS A 435 -32.74 -7.27 20.53
CA LYS A 435 -32.37 -5.86 20.73
C LYS A 435 -31.56 -5.28 19.56
N PHE A 436 -30.67 -6.08 18.99
CA PHE A 436 -29.86 -5.67 17.85
C PHE A 436 -30.69 -5.54 16.56
N ILE A 437 -31.59 -6.50 16.29
CA ILE A 437 -32.52 -6.43 15.15
C ILE A 437 -33.45 -5.23 15.27
N THR A 438 -34.06 -5.02 16.43
CA THR A 438 -34.89 -3.83 16.72
C THR A 438 -34.10 -2.55 16.49
N TRP A 439 -32.87 -2.46 17.02
CA TRP A 439 -32.02 -1.30 16.81
C TRP A 439 -31.70 -1.06 15.32
N ILE A 440 -31.48 -2.11 14.52
CA ILE A 440 -31.26 -1.94 13.07
C ILE A 440 -32.52 -1.39 12.39
N ASN A 441 -33.69 -1.95 12.69
CA ASN A 441 -34.95 -1.56 12.06
C ASN A 441 -35.35 -0.12 12.43
N GLU A 442 -34.97 0.36 13.61
CA GLU A 442 -35.13 1.76 14.03
C GLU A 442 -34.18 2.76 13.32
N LEU A 443 -33.25 2.28 12.48
CA LEU A 443 -32.35 3.15 11.71
C LEU A 443 -32.91 3.54 10.33
N GLU A 444 -34.12 3.08 9.97
CA GLU A 444 -34.92 3.71 8.90
C GLU A 444 -35.30 5.15 9.25
#